data_AF-A0A6P2CWG0-F1
#
_entry.id   AF-A0A6P2CWG0-F1
#
_cell.length_a   1.000
_cell.length_b   1.000
_cell.length_c   1.000
_cell.angle_alpha   90.00
_cell.angle_beta   90.00
_cell.angle_gamma   90.00
#
_symmetry.space_group_name_H-M   'P 1'
#
loop_
_entity.id
_entity.type
_entity.pdbx_description
1 polymer ?
#
loop_
_entity_poly.entity_id
_entity_poly.type
_entity_poly.pdbx_seq_one_letter_code
_entity_poly.pdbx_strand_id
1 'polypeptide(L)'
;MTEAEWLAVTDPTQMLELLQNKASDRKLRFLACYTFSRWRSQEIRLQGVAEFSFAIDIAERMTDGQVAPEELAAARHQLDEWMSHWSGGEVALNGWSLCNAATAPQAPPEDVSGALMGYRWLMQFMSQAEGRSSIEEIAQAALLAELFGAPFRSLSANPSWITTDVLALAKGIYQEKAFDRMPILADALQDAGCGNAEVLDHCRGPGPHVRGCWVIDLVLGKE
;
A
#
# COMPACT_ATOMS: atom_id res chain seq x y z
N MET A 1 4.53 -18.58 13.88
CA MET A 1 4.87 -17.22 14.32
C MET A 1 3.68 -16.63 15.04
N THR A 2 3.91 -16.00 16.20
CA THR A 2 2.93 -15.30 17.02
C THR A 2 2.83 -13.82 16.61
N GLU A 3 1.78 -13.12 17.04
CA GLU A 3 1.59 -11.68 16.83
C GLU A 3 2.74 -10.86 17.45
N ALA A 4 3.18 -11.23 18.65
CA ALA A 4 4.34 -10.61 19.29
C ALA A 4 5.63 -10.80 18.49
N GLU A 5 5.78 -11.96 17.83
CA GLU A 5 6.92 -12.20 16.94
C GLU A 5 6.80 -11.37 15.66
N TRP A 6 5.60 -11.24 15.06
CA TRP A 6 5.37 -10.38 13.87
C TRP A 6 5.63 -8.91 14.15
N LEU A 7 5.08 -8.37 15.24
CA LEU A 7 5.26 -6.97 15.64
C LEU A 7 6.71 -6.66 16.07
N ALA A 8 7.50 -7.68 16.42
CA ALA A 8 8.92 -7.54 16.71
C ALA A 8 9.81 -7.64 15.45
N VAL A 9 9.29 -8.15 14.33
CA VAL A 9 10.03 -8.17 13.07
C VAL A 9 10.06 -6.76 12.49
N THR A 10 11.28 -6.26 12.30
CA THR A 10 11.53 -4.94 11.68
C THR A 10 12.26 -5.06 10.33
N ASP A 11 12.62 -6.28 9.93
CA ASP A 11 13.17 -6.56 8.60
C ASP A 11 12.03 -6.85 7.60
N PRO A 12 11.82 -5.98 6.59
CA PRO A 12 10.76 -6.18 5.60
C PRO A 12 10.96 -7.44 4.75
N THR A 13 12.19 -7.93 4.60
CA THR A 13 12.46 -9.18 3.87
C THR A 13 11.87 -10.36 4.63
N GLN A 14 12.20 -10.46 5.92
CA GLN A 14 11.63 -11.47 6.81
C GLN A 14 10.10 -11.38 6.87
N MET A 15 9.53 -10.17 7.00
CA MET A 15 8.07 -10.00 7.00
C MET A 15 7.39 -10.56 5.74
N LEU A 16 7.98 -10.36 4.56
CA LEU A 16 7.45 -10.91 3.31
C LEU A 16 7.58 -12.43 3.20
N GLU A 17 8.68 -12.99 3.70
CA GLU A 17 8.84 -14.45 3.81
C GLU A 17 7.83 -15.09 4.75
N LEU A 18 7.30 -14.33 5.71
CA LEU A 18 6.26 -14.77 6.62
C LEU A 18 4.86 -14.62 6.03
N LEU A 19 4.66 -13.63 5.15
CA LEU A 19 3.41 -13.40 4.43
C LEU A 19 3.14 -14.45 3.34
N GLN A 20 4.16 -14.95 2.62
CA GLN A 20 4.06 -16.01 1.60
C GLN A 20 2.75 -15.93 0.78
N ASN A 21 1.88 -16.94 0.91
CA ASN A 21 0.63 -17.13 0.17
C ASN A 21 -0.59 -16.49 0.87
N LYS A 22 -0.38 -15.71 1.94
CA LYS A 22 -1.44 -15.03 2.70
C LYS A 22 -1.67 -13.60 2.25
N ALA A 23 -0.71 -13.01 1.56
CA ALA A 23 -0.86 -11.66 1.03
C ALA A 23 -1.77 -11.68 -0.20
N SER A 24 -2.87 -10.92 -0.14
CA SER A 24 -3.70 -10.70 -1.32
C SER A 24 -2.95 -9.87 -2.36
N ASP A 25 -3.19 -10.14 -3.64
CA ASP A 25 -2.62 -9.39 -4.76
C ASP A 25 -2.88 -7.88 -4.62
N ARG A 26 -4.07 -7.51 -4.12
CA ARG A 26 -4.46 -6.13 -3.81
C ARG A 26 -3.47 -5.46 -2.85
N LYS A 27 -3.15 -6.09 -1.71
CA LYS A 27 -2.22 -5.51 -0.73
C LYS A 27 -0.77 -5.47 -1.24
N LEU A 28 -0.36 -6.43 -2.06
CA LEU A 28 0.96 -6.42 -2.71
C LEU A 28 1.09 -5.27 -3.72
N ARG A 29 0.02 -4.93 -4.46
CA ARG A 29 -0.01 -3.76 -5.35
C ARG A 29 0.11 -2.45 -4.58
N PHE A 30 -0.60 -2.31 -3.45
CA PHE A 30 -0.44 -1.14 -2.58
C PHE A 30 0.99 -1.02 -2.04
N LEU A 31 1.57 -2.11 -1.55
CA LEU A 31 2.96 -2.13 -1.08
C LEU A 31 3.92 -1.59 -2.15
N ALA A 32 3.80 -2.07 -3.39
CA ALA A 32 4.61 -1.60 -4.51
C ALA A 32 4.40 -0.09 -4.78
N CYS A 33 3.15 0.38 -4.86
CA CYS A 33 2.82 1.79 -5.11
C CYS A 33 3.43 2.73 -4.06
N TYR A 34 3.29 2.41 -2.77
CA TYR A 34 3.78 3.27 -1.69
C TYR A 34 5.30 3.21 -1.54
N THR A 35 5.93 2.07 -1.82
CA THR A 35 7.40 1.97 -1.87
C THR A 35 7.96 2.92 -2.91
N PHE A 36 7.37 2.93 -4.11
CA PHE A 36 7.79 3.82 -5.19
C PHE A 36 7.54 5.30 -4.87
N SER A 37 6.36 5.62 -4.34
CA SER A 37 6.02 6.99 -3.89
C SER A 37 7.00 7.50 -2.84
N ARG A 38 7.35 6.66 -1.86
CA ARG A 38 8.27 7.01 -0.78
C ARG A 38 9.68 7.24 -1.28
N TRP A 39 10.26 6.31 -2.03
CA TRP A 39 11.61 6.44 -2.57
C TRP A 39 11.76 7.77 -3.32
N ARG A 40 10.75 8.13 -4.12
CA ARG A 40 10.79 9.38 -4.88
C ARG A 40 10.65 10.65 -4.04
N SER A 41 9.91 10.59 -2.93
CA SER A 41 9.82 11.72 -1.99
C SER A 41 11.18 12.06 -1.35
N GLN A 42 12.07 11.06 -1.21
CA GLN A 42 13.41 11.23 -0.66
C GLN A 42 14.40 11.76 -1.72
N GLU A 43 14.28 11.33 -2.97
CA GLU A 43 15.03 11.88 -4.10
C GLU A 43 14.46 13.23 -4.59
N ILE A 44 14.52 14.27 -3.76
CA ILE A 44 14.31 15.67 -4.16
C ILE A 44 15.45 16.07 -5.13
N ARG A 45 15.40 15.61 -6.39
CA ARG A 45 16.30 16.04 -7.48
C ARG A 45 15.89 15.64 -8.90
N LEU A 46 14.85 14.84 -9.12
CA LEU A 46 14.32 14.64 -10.47
C LEU A 46 13.23 15.69 -10.78
N GLN A 47 13.34 16.34 -11.94
CA GLN A 47 12.26 17.16 -12.51
C GLN A 47 11.10 16.22 -12.94
N GLY A 48 9.83 16.68 -12.90
CA GLY A 48 8.65 15.90 -13.34
C GLY A 48 7.80 15.23 -12.23
N VAL A 49 7.56 15.92 -11.11
CA VAL A 49 6.86 15.38 -9.92
C VAL A 49 5.34 15.22 -10.15
N ALA A 50 4.74 16.03 -11.01
CA ALA A 50 3.29 16.06 -11.19
C ALA A 50 2.80 14.84 -12.00
N GLU A 51 3.55 14.45 -13.02
CA GLU A 51 3.22 13.37 -13.96
C GLU A 51 3.25 11.99 -13.29
N PHE A 52 4.18 11.77 -12.35
CA PHE A 52 4.22 10.53 -11.55
C PHE A 52 3.16 10.46 -10.46
N SER A 53 2.77 11.61 -9.89
CA SER A 53 1.68 11.64 -8.91
C SER A 53 0.37 11.13 -9.53
N PHE A 54 0.14 11.45 -10.81
CA PHE A 54 -1.00 10.92 -11.57
C PHE A 54 -0.91 9.41 -11.77
N ALA A 55 0.27 8.88 -12.14
CA ALA A 55 0.47 7.45 -12.32
C ALA A 55 0.27 6.63 -11.03
N ILE A 56 0.76 7.14 -9.90
CA ILE A 56 0.57 6.51 -8.58
C ILE A 56 -0.92 6.54 -8.19
N ASP A 57 -1.61 7.67 -8.39
CA ASP A 57 -3.05 7.75 -8.09
C ASP A 57 -3.87 6.75 -8.93
N ILE A 58 -3.53 6.62 -10.22
CA ILE A 58 -4.16 5.61 -11.08
C ILE A 58 -3.83 4.19 -10.62
N ALA A 59 -2.58 3.89 -10.28
CA ALA A 59 -2.18 2.56 -9.80
C ALA A 59 -2.91 2.20 -8.48
N GLU A 60 -3.04 3.15 -7.56
CA GLU A 60 -3.82 2.97 -6.33
C GLU A 60 -5.31 2.72 -6.62
N ARG A 61 -5.94 3.51 -7.52
CA ARG A 61 -7.35 3.33 -7.89
C ARG A 61 -7.60 2.03 -8.64
N MET A 62 -6.66 1.60 -9.47
CA MET A 62 -6.71 0.31 -10.16
C MET A 62 -6.65 -0.87 -9.22
N THR A 63 -5.92 -0.72 -8.12
CA THR A 63 -5.81 -1.77 -7.09
C THR A 63 -7.18 -2.13 -6.50
N ASP A 64 -8.15 -1.21 -6.52
CA ASP A 64 -9.55 -1.48 -6.16
C ASP A 64 -10.48 -1.81 -7.35
N GLY A 65 -9.95 -1.92 -8.57
CA GLY A 65 -10.77 -2.09 -9.78
C GLY A 65 -11.63 -0.86 -10.13
N GLN A 66 -11.25 0.34 -9.66
CA GLN A 66 -12.05 1.58 -9.82
C GLN A 66 -11.63 2.43 -11.04
N VAL A 67 -11.00 1.83 -12.04
CA VAL A 67 -10.49 2.53 -13.23
C VAL A 67 -11.07 1.87 -14.47
N ALA A 68 -11.70 2.68 -15.32
CA ALA A 68 -12.26 2.22 -16.58
C ALA A 68 -11.14 1.79 -17.55
N PRO A 69 -11.35 0.79 -18.43
CA PRO A 69 -10.35 0.35 -19.39
C PRO A 69 -9.79 1.48 -20.26
N GLU A 70 -10.62 2.47 -20.60
CA GLU A 70 -10.23 3.63 -21.40
C GLU A 70 -9.32 4.58 -20.62
N GLU A 71 -9.61 4.80 -19.34
CA GLU A 71 -8.78 5.60 -18.43
C GLU A 71 -7.41 4.94 -18.23
N LEU A 72 -7.39 3.61 -18.10
CA LEU A 72 -6.14 2.82 -18.04
C LEU A 72 -5.31 2.94 -19.32
N ALA A 73 -5.94 2.81 -20.49
CA ALA A 73 -5.25 2.93 -21.76
C ALA A 73 -4.64 4.33 -21.94
N ALA A 74 -5.37 5.38 -21.55
CA ALA A 74 -4.89 6.74 -21.57
C ALA A 74 -3.72 6.95 -20.61
N ALA A 75 -3.79 6.39 -19.39
CA ALA A 75 -2.71 6.46 -18.41
C ALA A 75 -1.43 5.78 -18.90
N ARG A 76 -1.57 4.59 -19.51
CA ARG A 76 -0.44 3.88 -20.13
C ARG A 76 0.20 4.68 -21.25
N HIS A 77 -0.61 5.24 -22.15
CA HIS A 77 -0.10 6.07 -23.24
C HIS A 77 0.67 7.29 -22.72
N GLN A 78 0.13 7.99 -21.71
CA GLN A 78 0.81 9.14 -21.09
C GLN A 78 2.12 8.73 -20.41
N LEU A 79 2.14 7.59 -19.73
CA LEU A 79 3.33 7.02 -19.12
C LEU A 79 4.39 6.66 -20.18
N ASP A 80 4.00 5.97 -21.26
CA ASP A 80 4.89 5.56 -22.34
C ASP A 80 5.47 6.78 -23.08
N GLU A 81 4.64 7.79 -23.35
CA GLU A 81 5.05 9.04 -23.98
C GLU A 81 6.03 9.79 -23.08
N TRP A 82 5.74 9.93 -21.80
CA TRP A 82 6.64 10.57 -20.84
C TRP A 82 7.98 9.82 -20.74
N MET A 83 7.93 8.49 -20.65
CA MET A 83 9.11 7.62 -20.61
C MET A 83 10.01 7.80 -21.84
N SER A 84 9.41 7.96 -23.02
CA SER A 84 10.17 8.13 -24.27
C SER A 84 10.98 9.44 -24.31
N HIS A 85 10.56 10.44 -23.55
CA HIS A 85 11.21 11.75 -23.47
C HIS A 85 12.14 11.90 -22.26
N TRP A 86 12.14 10.94 -21.32
CA TRP A 86 12.94 11.01 -20.12
C TRP A 86 14.33 10.38 -20.30
N SER A 87 15.38 11.09 -19.88
CA SER A 87 16.78 10.74 -20.17
C SER A 87 17.55 10.08 -19.00
N GLY A 88 16.90 9.79 -17.87
CA GLY A 88 17.59 9.33 -16.64
C GLY A 88 17.82 7.81 -16.50
N GLY A 89 17.76 7.02 -17.58
CA GLY A 89 18.25 5.63 -17.62
C GLY A 89 17.34 4.53 -17.01
N GLU A 90 17.97 3.45 -16.51
CA GLU A 90 17.33 2.21 -16.02
C GLU A 90 16.26 2.45 -14.93
N VAL A 91 16.40 3.49 -14.13
CA VAL A 91 15.55 3.75 -12.95
C VAL A 91 14.07 3.99 -13.32
N ALA A 92 13.79 4.72 -14.41
CA ALA A 92 12.41 4.95 -14.84
C ALA A 92 11.81 3.77 -15.61
N LEU A 93 12.62 3.02 -16.37
CA LEU A 93 12.19 1.78 -17.03
C LEU A 93 11.68 0.75 -16.01
N ASN A 94 12.25 0.76 -14.82
CA ASN A 94 11.91 -0.16 -13.75
C ASN A 94 10.76 0.35 -12.86
N GLY A 95 10.64 1.67 -12.64
CA GLY A 95 9.43 2.28 -12.08
C GLY A 95 8.18 2.07 -12.96
N TRP A 96 8.35 2.14 -14.29
CA TRP A 96 7.33 1.80 -15.28
C TRP A 96 6.92 0.32 -15.20
N SER A 97 7.88 -0.59 -15.04
CA SER A 97 7.59 -2.03 -14.87
C SER A 97 6.83 -2.30 -13.57
N LEU A 98 7.10 -1.55 -12.51
CA LEU A 98 6.40 -1.63 -11.23
C LEU A 98 4.96 -1.10 -11.31
N CYS A 99 4.77 0.08 -11.93
CA CYS A 99 3.45 0.63 -12.21
C CYS A 99 2.68 -0.28 -13.19
N ASN A 100 3.33 -0.88 -14.19
CA ASN A 100 2.69 -1.83 -15.10
C ASN A 100 2.33 -3.14 -14.42
N ALA A 101 3.18 -3.66 -13.54
CA ALA A 101 2.87 -4.84 -12.76
C ALA A 101 1.73 -4.57 -11.77
N ALA A 102 1.71 -3.39 -11.15
CA ALA A 102 0.62 -2.92 -10.29
C ALA A 102 -0.68 -2.59 -11.08
N THR A 103 -0.60 -2.34 -12.38
CA THR A 103 -1.75 -2.00 -13.26
C THR A 103 -2.11 -3.11 -14.25
N ALA A 104 -1.45 -4.28 -14.22
CA ALA A 104 -1.75 -5.40 -15.11
C ALA A 104 -3.10 -6.06 -14.75
N PRO A 105 -4.09 -6.13 -15.67
CA PRO A 105 -5.46 -6.54 -15.33
C PRO A 105 -5.64 -7.99 -14.86
N GLN A 106 -4.69 -8.89 -15.14
CA GLN A 106 -4.80 -10.34 -14.87
C GLN A 106 -3.39 -10.97 -14.95
N ALA A 107 -2.52 -10.79 -13.96
CA ALA A 107 -1.38 -11.71 -13.85
C ALA A 107 -1.93 -13.06 -13.36
N PRO A 108 -1.58 -14.21 -13.98
CA PRO A 108 -2.08 -15.50 -13.54
C PRO A 108 -1.68 -15.75 -12.07
N PRO A 109 -2.58 -16.32 -11.24
CA PRO A 109 -2.39 -16.46 -9.80
C PRO A 109 -1.23 -17.40 -9.41
N GLU A 110 -0.74 -18.21 -10.35
CA GLU A 110 0.41 -19.10 -10.17
C GLU A 110 1.79 -18.40 -10.24
N ASP A 111 1.86 -17.14 -10.70
CA ASP A 111 3.07 -16.33 -10.60
C ASP A 111 3.05 -15.52 -9.30
N VAL A 112 4.18 -15.45 -8.60
CA VAL A 112 4.41 -14.43 -7.57
C VAL A 112 3.95 -13.10 -8.16
N SER A 113 2.90 -12.50 -7.58
CA SER A 113 2.25 -11.29 -8.13
C SER A 113 3.30 -10.35 -8.71
N GLY A 114 3.12 -9.89 -9.95
CA GLY A 114 4.05 -8.95 -10.57
C GLY A 114 4.35 -7.76 -9.66
N ALA A 115 3.42 -7.37 -8.79
CA ALA A 115 3.62 -6.35 -7.77
C ALA A 115 4.67 -6.73 -6.71
N LEU A 116 4.69 -7.98 -6.23
CA LEU A 116 5.72 -8.47 -5.30
C LEU A 116 7.08 -8.61 -5.99
N MET A 117 7.11 -9.02 -7.25
CA MET A 117 8.34 -9.01 -8.05
C MET A 117 8.88 -7.59 -8.20
N GLY A 118 8.00 -6.64 -8.56
CA GLY A 118 8.34 -5.23 -8.65
C GLY A 118 8.88 -4.69 -7.33
N TYR A 119 8.18 -4.93 -6.22
CA TYR A 119 8.62 -4.51 -4.90
C TYR A 119 10.02 -5.04 -4.56
N ARG A 120 10.27 -6.35 -4.72
CA ARG A 120 11.58 -6.97 -4.41
C ARG A 120 12.69 -6.36 -5.25
N TRP A 121 12.41 -6.11 -6.52
CA TRP A 121 13.35 -5.46 -7.41
C TRP A 121 13.67 -4.03 -6.94
N LEU A 122 12.66 -3.24 -6.57
CA LEU A 122 12.84 -1.87 -6.08
C LEU A 122 13.68 -1.85 -4.80
N MET A 123 13.40 -2.75 -3.86
CA MET A 123 14.21 -2.91 -2.64
C MET A 123 15.66 -3.28 -2.94
N GLN A 124 15.89 -4.18 -3.89
CA GLN A 124 17.25 -4.56 -4.30
C GLN A 124 17.98 -3.40 -4.99
N PHE A 125 17.29 -2.68 -5.88
CA PHE A 125 17.84 -1.52 -6.57
C PHE A 125 18.22 -0.41 -5.58
N MET A 126 17.31 -0.01 -4.68
CA MET A 126 17.58 0.97 -3.63
C MET A 126 18.77 0.56 -2.77
N SER A 127 18.82 -0.72 -2.36
CA SER A 127 19.94 -1.26 -1.59
C SER A 127 21.28 -1.21 -2.36
N GLN A 128 21.29 -1.31 -3.69
CA GLN A 128 22.51 -1.25 -4.50
C GLN A 128 22.93 0.19 -4.81
N ALA A 129 21.97 1.07 -5.09
CA ALA A 129 22.21 2.46 -5.46
C ALA A 129 22.61 3.33 -4.25
N GLU A 130 21.96 3.12 -3.10
CA GLU A 130 22.09 3.98 -1.92
C GLU A 130 22.77 3.26 -0.73
N GLY A 131 23.00 1.95 -0.84
CA GLY A 131 23.34 1.08 0.28
C GLY A 131 22.11 0.72 1.12
N ARG A 132 22.18 -0.34 1.94
CA ARG A 132 21.09 -0.66 2.88
C ARG A 132 20.97 0.47 3.90
N SER A 133 19.86 1.20 3.85
CA SER A 133 19.50 2.22 4.83
C SER A 133 18.54 1.62 5.87
N SER A 134 18.96 1.60 7.14
CA SER A 134 18.08 1.16 8.23
C SER A 134 16.79 1.99 8.32
N ILE A 135 16.83 3.24 7.87
CA ILE A 135 15.65 4.12 7.82
C ILE A 135 14.62 3.59 6.81
N GLU A 136 15.08 3.11 5.66
CA GLU A 136 14.19 2.57 4.64
C GLU A 136 13.64 1.20 5.04
N GLU A 137 14.48 0.33 5.62
CA GLU A 137 14.03 -0.96 6.16
C GLU A 137 12.93 -0.78 7.22
N ILE A 138 13.11 0.16 8.17
CA ILE A 138 12.09 0.50 9.18
C ILE A 138 10.81 1.01 8.53
N ALA A 139 10.91 1.86 7.51
CA ALA A 139 9.73 2.41 6.86
C ALA A 139 8.95 1.38 6.05
N GLN A 140 9.65 0.45 5.40
CA GLN A 140 9.01 -0.64 4.66
C GLN A 140 8.37 -1.65 5.60
N ALA A 141 8.99 -1.93 6.75
CA ALA A 141 8.37 -2.73 7.80
C ALA A 141 7.10 -2.06 8.35
N ALA A 142 7.14 -0.74 8.58
CA ALA A 142 5.96 0.03 9.02
C ALA A 142 4.84 0.00 7.97
N LEU A 143 5.17 0.11 6.68
CA LEU A 143 4.20 -0.01 5.58
C LEU A 143 3.59 -1.41 5.48
N LEU A 144 4.39 -2.46 5.67
CA LEU A 144 3.89 -3.83 5.73
C LEU A 144 2.95 -4.03 6.93
N ALA A 145 3.27 -3.49 8.10
CA ALA A 145 2.39 -3.54 9.27
C ALA A 145 1.08 -2.76 9.02
N GLU A 146 1.14 -1.60 8.36
CA GLU A 146 -0.03 -0.80 8.00
C GLU A 146 -0.96 -1.55 7.04
N LEU A 147 -0.41 -2.25 6.04
CA LEU A 147 -1.22 -2.97 5.05
C LEU A 147 -1.76 -4.29 5.61
N PHE A 148 -0.96 -5.04 6.37
CA PHE A 148 -1.29 -6.41 6.74
C PHE A 148 -1.76 -6.59 8.18
N GLY A 149 -1.61 -5.59 9.06
CA GLY A 149 -1.97 -5.68 10.47
C GLY A 149 -1.26 -6.86 11.13
N ALA A 150 -2.01 -7.73 11.81
CA ALA A 150 -1.56 -9.03 12.29
C ALA A 150 -2.02 -10.18 11.35
N PRO A 151 -1.28 -10.50 10.28
CA PRO A 151 -1.73 -11.40 9.20
C PRO A 151 -1.88 -12.88 9.61
N PHE A 152 -1.54 -13.21 10.87
CA PHE A 152 -1.70 -14.56 11.45
C PHE A 152 -2.98 -14.70 12.26
N ARG A 153 -3.77 -13.63 12.36
CA ARG A 153 -5.06 -13.60 13.04
C ARG A 153 -6.12 -13.14 12.04
N SER A 154 -7.15 -13.96 11.82
CA SER A 154 -8.36 -13.47 11.15
C SER A 154 -9.10 -12.55 12.11
N LEU A 155 -8.87 -11.26 11.98
CA LEU A 155 -9.74 -10.26 12.60
C LEU A 155 -10.97 -10.13 11.70
N SER A 156 -12.12 -10.58 12.21
CA SER A 156 -13.41 -10.30 11.57
C SER A 156 -14.06 -9.16 12.33
N ALA A 157 -14.50 -8.12 11.61
CA ALA A 157 -15.22 -7.02 12.23
C ALA A 157 -16.52 -7.58 12.81
N ASN A 158 -16.75 -7.37 14.11
CA ASN A 158 -18.05 -7.67 14.66
C ASN A 158 -19.08 -6.82 13.92
N PRO A 159 -20.17 -7.40 13.37
CA PRO A 159 -21.20 -6.62 12.68
C PRO A 159 -21.75 -5.46 13.50
N SER A 160 -21.69 -5.53 14.84
CA SER A 160 -22.11 -4.42 15.71
C SER A 160 -21.23 -3.17 15.58
N TRP A 161 -19.96 -3.31 15.20
CA TRP A 161 -19.03 -2.19 15.01
C TRP A 161 -19.32 -1.44 13.71
N ILE A 162 -19.90 -2.10 12.71
CA ILE A 162 -20.08 -1.56 11.35
C ILE A 162 -21.42 -0.84 11.25
N THR A 163 -21.54 0.27 11.97
CA THR A 163 -22.70 1.16 11.88
C THR A 163 -22.66 1.99 10.59
N THR A 164 -23.78 2.64 10.25
CA THR A 164 -23.85 3.55 9.10
C THR A 164 -22.80 4.67 9.19
N ASP A 165 -22.58 5.22 10.38
CA ASP A 165 -21.63 6.31 10.61
C ASP A 165 -20.18 5.84 10.49
N VAL A 166 -19.84 4.70 11.10
CA VAL A 166 -18.50 4.09 10.99
C VAL A 166 -18.18 3.79 9.51
N LEU A 167 -19.14 3.22 8.79
CA LEU A 167 -18.94 2.88 7.38
C LEU A 167 -18.83 4.13 6.49
N ALA A 168 -19.62 5.18 6.75
CA ALA A 168 -19.53 6.44 6.03
C ALA A 168 -18.20 7.15 6.28
N LEU A 169 -17.73 7.18 7.54
CA LEU A 169 -16.46 7.76 7.92
C LEU A 169 -15.28 7.02 7.28
N ALA A 170 -15.24 5.70 7.38
CA ALA A 170 -14.20 4.88 6.76
C ALA A 170 -14.16 5.06 5.23
N LYS A 171 -15.32 5.13 4.57
CA LYS A 171 -15.41 5.43 3.12
C LYS A 171 -14.84 6.81 2.80
N GLY A 172 -15.18 7.83 3.57
CA GLY A 172 -14.67 9.19 3.40
C GLY A 172 -13.15 9.27 3.56
N ILE A 173 -12.61 8.67 4.63
CA ILE A 173 -11.16 8.58 4.87
C ILE A 173 -10.47 7.92 3.67
N TYR A 174 -11.00 6.79 3.21
CA TYR A 174 -10.44 6.02 2.11
C TYR A 174 -10.43 6.80 0.79
N GLN A 175 -11.58 7.38 0.42
CA GLN A 175 -11.77 8.08 -0.85
C GLN A 175 -10.98 9.38 -0.91
N GLU A 176 -11.01 10.18 0.16
CA GLU A 176 -10.34 11.49 0.23
C GLU A 176 -8.86 11.38 0.63
N LYS A 177 -8.37 10.19 0.98
CA LYS A 177 -7.04 9.98 1.59
C LYS A 177 -6.84 10.85 2.85
N ALA A 178 -7.93 11.11 3.58
CA ALA A 178 -7.98 11.97 4.76
C ALA A 178 -7.60 11.20 6.04
N PHE A 179 -6.40 10.64 6.05
CA PHE A 179 -5.92 9.74 7.12
C PHE A 179 -5.67 10.47 8.46
N ASP A 180 -5.62 11.80 8.45
CA ASP A 180 -5.66 12.62 9.66
C ASP A 180 -6.93 12.42 10.50
N ARG A 181 -7.99 11.88 9.89
CA ARG A 181 -9.27 11.56 10.56
C ARG A 181 -9.30 10.16 11.19
N MET A 182 -8.21 9.37 11.13
CA MET A 182 -8.15 8.03 11.74
C MET A 182 -8.48 8.01 13.25
N PRO A 183 -8.04 8.99 14.07
CA PRO A 183 -8.46 9.05 15.47
C PRO A 183 -9.98 9.19 15.64
N ILE A 184 -10.66 9.89 14.73
CA ILE A 184 -12.12 10.04 14.74
C ILE A 184 -12.79 8.69 14.41
N LEU A 185 -12.19 7.91 13.52
CA LEU A 185 -12.65 6.54 13.24
C LEU A 185 -12.49 5.63 14.47
N ALA A 186 -11.42 5.79 15.26
CA ALA A 186 -11.24 5.07 16.51
C ALA A 186 -12.39 5.34 17.49
N ASP A 187 -12.75 6.61 17.66
CA ASP A 187 -13.82 7.01 18.58
C ASP A 187 -15.18 6.49 18.09
N ALA A 188 -15.47 6.60 16.79
CA ALA A 188 -16.70 6.05 16.21
C ALA A 188 -16.80 4.52 16.37
N LEU A 189 -15.69 3.79 16.18
CA LEU A 189 -15.63 2.34 16.41
C LEU A 189 -15.86 2.01 17.90
N GLN A 190 -15.25 2.78 18.81
CA GLN A 190 -15.40 2.58 20.24
C GLN A 190 -16.86 2.82 20.70
N ASP A 191 -17.50 3.87 20.20
CA ASP A 191 -18.92 4.16 20.45
C ASP A 191 -19.84 3.07 19.90
N ALA A 192 -19.47 2.44 18.79
CA ALA A 192 -20.14 1.25 18.24
C ALA A 192 -19.86 -0.06 19.01
N GLY A 193 -19.12 0.02 20.13
CA GLY A 193 -18.82 -1.13 20.99
C GLY A 193 -17.57 -1.92 20.58
N CYS A 194 -16.67 -1.34 19.77
CA CYS A 194 -15.35 -1.92 19.54
C CYS A 194 -14.49 -1.80 20.81
N GLY A 195 -14.20 -2.93 21.43
CA GLY A 195 -13.27 -3.04 22.56
C GLY A 195 -11.91 -3.62 22.19
N ASN A 196 -11.61 -3.78 20.89
CA ASN A 196 -10.33 -4.34 20.45
C ASN A 196 -9.25 -3.26 20.51
N ALA A 197 -8.34 -3.36 21.48
CA ALA A 197 -7.24 -2.43 21.67
C ALA A 197 -6.35 -2.30 20.43
N GLU A 198 -6.07 -3.40 19.71
CA GLU A 198 -5.23 -3.37 18.51
C GLU A 198 -5.83 -2.48 17.41
N VAL A 199 -7.15 -2.58 17.19
CA VAL A 199 -7.88 -1.76 16.21
C VAL A 199 -7.88 -0.29 16.63
N LEU A 200 -8.17 -0.01 17.91
CA LEU A 200 -8.30 1.35 18.42
C LEU A 200 -6.94 2.06 18.52
N ASP A 201 -5.91 1.36 19.00
CA ASP A 201 -4.57 1.90 19.17
C ASP A 201 -3.92 2.13 17.81
N HIS A 202 -4.18 1.27 16.83
CA HIS A 202 -3.75 1.49 15.45
C HIS A 202 -4.33 2.79 14.87
N CYS A 203 -5.65 2.99 14.96
CA CYS A 203 -6.31 4.21 14.46
C CYS A 203 -5.85 5.50 15.17
N ARG A 204 -5.41 5.39 16.43
CA ARG A 204 -4.88 6.52 17.21
C ARG A 204 -3.38 6.71 17.03
N GLY A 205 -2.71 5.72 16.44
CA GLY A 205 -1.29 5.75 16.16
C GLY A 205 -0.94 6.85 15.15
N PRO A 206 0.33 7.26 15.09
CA PRO A 206 0.78 8.27 14.14
C PRO A 206 0.83 7.78 12.67
N GLY A 207 0.50 6.51 12.42
CA GLY A 207 0.67 5.87 11.12
C GLY A 207 2.07 5.28 10.89
N PRO A 208 2.47 5.05 9.62
CA PRO A 208 1.88 5.61 8.41
C PRO A 208 0.48 5.08 8.16
N HIS A 209 -0.44 5.91 7.66
CA HIS A 209 -1.76 5.46 7.19
C HIS A 209 -1.90 5.66 5.69
N VAL A 210 -2.35 4.62 4.99
CA VAL A 210 -2.45 4.59 3.53
C VAL A 210 -3.73 3.89 3.06
N ARG A 211 -4.08 4.00 1.77
CA ARG A 211 -5.15 3.13 1.22
C ARG A 211 -4.65 1.69 1.26
N GLY A 212 -5.47 0.79 1.78
CA GLY A 212 -5.06 -0.57 2.14
C GLY A 212 -4.71 -0.73 3.62
N CYS A 213 -4.82 0.34 4.44
CA CYS A 213 -4.85 0.26 5.89
C CYS A 213 -5.72 -0.90 6.36
N TRP A 214 -5.15 -1.81 7.15
CA TRP A 214 -5.85 -3.04 7.53
C TRP A 214 -7.14 -2.77 8.33
N VAL A 215 -7.20 -1.73 9.16
CA VAL A 215 -8.44 -1.37 9.89
C VAL A 215 -9.51 -0.82 8.94
N ILE A 216 -9.13 0.04 7.98
CA ILE A 216 -10.09 0.57 7.01
C ILE A 216 -10.61 -0.57 6.13
N ASP A 217 -9.71 -1.44 5.65
CA ASP A 217 -10.10 -2.60 4.84
C ASP A 217 -11.00 -3.55 5.63
N LEU A 218 -10.74 -3.76 6.92
CA LEU A 218 -11.59 -4.54 7.83
C LEU A 218 -13.01 -3.94 7.93
N VAL A 219 -13.12 -2.62 8.09
CA VAL A 219 -14.42 -1.92 8.17
C VAL A 219 -15.16 -1.94 6.83
N LEU A 220 -14.44 -1.84 5.71
CA LEU A 220 -15.01 -1.80 4.37
C LEU A 220 -15.22 -3.18 3.73
N GLY A 221 -14.74 -4.25 4.36
CA GLY A 221 -14.78 -5.61 3.81
C GLY A 221 -13.90 -5.80 2.58
N LYS A 222 -12.67 -5.26 2.61
CA LYS A 222 -11.69 -5.22 1.50
C LYS A 222 -10.41 -6.03 1.73
N GLU A 223 -10.38 -6.88 2.77
CA GLU A 223 -9.22 -7.75 3.07
C GLU A 223 -8.91 -8.78 1.97
#